data_AF-A0A432GYV5-F1
#
_entry.id   AF-A0A432GYV5-F1
#
_cell.length_a   1.000
_cell.length_b   1.000
_cell.length_c   1.000
_cell.angle_alpha   90.00
_cell.angle_beta   90.00
_cell.angle_gamma   90.00
#
_symmetry.space_group_name_H-M   'P 1'
#
loop_
_entity.id
_entity.type
_entity.pdbx_description
1 polymer ?
#
loop_
_entity_poly.entity_id
_entity_poly.type
_entity_poly.pdbx_seq_one_letter_code
_entity_poly.pdbx_strand_id
1 'polypeptide(L)'
;MNISMLCLIASIGWMPLPCNDEDSLSQQQFQQLHRQLQAPADAPWRTIPWKISLLDAQRAAIDQHKPIFIWAMDGHPLGCT
;
A
#
# COMPACT_ATOMS: atom_id res chain seq x y z
N MET A 1 -9.29 45.58 34.36
CA MET A 1 -9.16 44.67 33.21
C MET A 1 -7.77 44.06 33.29
N ASN A 2 -7.66 42.88 33.93
CA ASN A 2 -6.40 42.36 34.48
C ASN A 2 -5.72 41.42 33.45
N ILE A 3 -4.47 41.72 33.11
CA ILE A 3 -3.62 41.03 32.12
C ILE A 3 -3.49 39.52 32.41
N SER A 4 -3.68 39.09 33.66
CA SER A 4 -3.70 37.67 34.05
C SER A 4 -4.79 36.83 33.38
N MET A 5 -5.88 37.45 32.89
CA MET A 5 -7.01 36.75 32.25
C MET A 5 -6.90 36.68 30.72
N LEU A 6 -5.74 37.01 30.14
CA LEU A 6 -5.48 36.82 28.71
C LEU A 6 -4.52 35.66 28.42
N CYS A 7 -3.76 35.17 29.40
CA CYS A 7 -2.84 34.05 29.19
C CYS A 7 -3.52 32.67 29.22
N LEU A 8 -4.75 32.56 29.74
CA LEU A 8 -5.43 31.27 29.88
C LEU A 8 -6.09 30.76 28.58
N ILE A 9 -6.26 31.65 27.59
CA ILE A 9 -6.91 31.31 26.30
C ILE A 9 -5.89 30.95 25.21
N ALA A 10 -4.60 31.18 25.43
CA ALA A 10 -3.55 30.88 24.44
C ALA A 10 -3.08 29.41 24.45
N SER A 11 -3.46 28.62 25.45
CA SER A 11 -2.97 27.24 25.61
C SER A 11 -3.84 26.17 24.93
N ILE A 12 -5.03 26.54 24.44
CA ILE A 12 -5.98 25.58 23.83
C ILE A 12 -5.71 25.43 22.32
N GLY A 13 -5.01 26.37 21.70
CA GLY A 13 -4.73 26.37 20.25
C GLY A 13 -3.69 25.35 19.77
N TRP A 14 -3.02 24.64 20.68
CA TRP A 14 -2.02 23.61 20.36
C TRP A 14 -2.34 22.25 20.99
N MET A 15 -3.56 22.04 21.49
CA MET A 15 -3.92 20.69 21.93
C MET A 15 -4.12 19.84 20.66
N PRO A 16 -3.25 18.84 20.37
CA PRO A 16 -3.50 17.94 19.26
C PRO A 16 -4.89 17.33 19.50
N LEU A 17 -5.73 17.36 18.46
CA LEU A 17 -7.02 16.68 18.52
C LEU A 17 -6.76 15.24 19.00
N PRO A 18 -7.55 14.71 19.94
CA PRO A 18 -7.44 13.31 20.30
C PRO A 18 -7.61 12.51 19.00
N CYS A 19 -6.55 11.81 18.58
CA CYS A 19 -6.66 10.83 17.52
C CYS A 19 -7.56 9.74 18.10
N ASN A 20 -8.82 9.73 17.67
CA ASN A 20 -9.77 8.73 18.12
C ASN A 20 -9.33 7.41 17.47
N ASP A 21 -8.79 6.49 18.28
CA ASP A 21 -8.43 5.13 17.83
C ASP A 21 -9.65 4.30 17.40
N GLU A 22 -10.87 4.85 17.53
CA GLU A 22 -12.13 4.26 17.04
C GLU A 22 -12.09 3.93 15.53
N ASP A 23 -11.30 4.68 14.74
CA ASP A 23 -11.13 4.41 13.29
C ASP A 23 -9.96 3.45 12.97
N SER A 24 -9.26 2.95 13.99
CA SER A 24 -8.12 2.04 13.81
C SER A 24 -8.56 0.58 13.72
N LEU A 25 -8.00 -0.18 12.77
CA LEU A 25 -8.18 -1.62 12.72
C LEU A 25 -7.34 -2.28 13.81
N SER A 26 -7.97 -3.08 14.67
CA SER A 26 -7.21 -4.00 15.52
C SER A 26 -6.42 -5.00 14.67
N GLN A 27 -5.34 -5.54 15.24
CA GLN A 27 -4.52 -6.57 14.60
C GLN A 27 -5.36 -7.77 14.11
N GLN A 28 -6.37 -8.17 14.90
CA GLN A 28 -7.26 -9.28 14.54
C GLN A 28 -8.15 -8.93 13.33
N GLN A 29 -8.75 -7.74 13.32
CA GLN A 29 -9.57 -7.27 12.20
C GLN A 29 -8.73 -7.14 10.93
N PHE A 30 -7.51 -6.61 11.04
CA PHE A 30 -6.56 -6.55 9.93
C PHE A 30 -6.27 -7.96 9.39
N GLN A 31 -5.90 -8.92 10.24
CA GLN A 31 -5.58 -10.28 9.81
C GLN A 31 -6.78 -11.00 9.17
N GLN A 32 -7.99 -10.73 9.65
CA GLN A 32 -9.22 -11.26 9.05
C GLN A 32 -9.44 -10.66 7.65
N LEU A 33 -9.45 -9.33 7.54
CA LEU A 33 -9.68 -8.63 6.29
C LEU A 33 -8.59 -8.97 5.25
N HIS A 34 -7.34 -8.95 5.67
CA HIS A 34 -6.20 -9.27 4.81
C HIS A 34 -6.35 -10.67 4.21
N ARG A 35 -6.74 -11.68 5.01
CA ARG A 35 -6.99 -13.04 4.49
C ARG A 35 -8.13 -13.09 3.46
N GLN A 36 -9.16 -12.26 3.61
CA GLN A 36 -10.28 -12.22 2.68
C GLN A 36 -9.92 -11.55 1.34
N LEU A 37 -8.98 -10.59 1.36
CA LEU A 37 -8.55 -9.84 0.18
C LEU A 37 -7.40 -10.52 -0.60
N GLN A 38 -6.70 -11.46 0.02
CA GLN A 38 -5.68 -12.24 -0.67
C GLN A 38 -6.32 -13.19 -1.67
N ALA A 39 -5.98 -13.04 -2.94
CA ALA A 39 -6.34 -14.06 -3.93
C ALA A 39 -5.76 -15.43 -3.51
N PRO A 40 -6.34 -16.56 -3.97
CA PRO A 40 -5.87 -17.91 -3.63
C PRO A 40 -4.38 -18.14 -3.94
N ALA A 41 -3.69 -18.94 -3.12
CA ALA A 41 -2.27 -19.22 -3.30
C ALA A 41 -1.97 -19.96 -4.62
N ASP A 42 -2.93 -20.76 -5.08
CA ASP A 42 -2.94 -21.52 -6.32
C ASP A 42 -3.51 -20.74 -7.51
N ALA A 43 -3.76 -19.43 -7.36
CA ALA A 43 -4.16 -18.59 -8.48
C ALA A 43 -3.15 -18.77 -9.65
N PRO A 44 -3.59 -19.06 -10.89
CA PRO A 44 -2.68 -19.45 -11.98
C PRO A 44 -1.56 -18.45 -12.25
N TRP A 45 -1.82 -17.16 -12.08
CA TRP A 45 -0.79 -16.13 -12.28
C TRP A 45 0.28 -16.13 -11.19
N ARG A 46 0.02 -16.67 -9.99
CA ARG A 46 1.03 -16.81 -8.92
C ARG A 46 1.98 -17.98 -9.14
N THR A 47 1.58 -18.97 -9.95
CA THR A 47 2.41 -20.14 -10.23
C THR A 47 3.45 -19.89 -11.34
N ILE A 48 3.30 -18.80 -12.08
CA ILE A 48 4.24 -18.40 -13.12
C ILE A 48 5.55 -17.94 -12.46
N PRO A 49 6.72 -18.46 -12.88
CA PRO A 49 8.02 -18.05 -12.34
C PRO A 49 8.45 -16.69 -12.93
N TRP A 50 7.74 -15.62 -12.54
CA TRP A 50 7.98 -14.26 -13.02
C TRP A 50 9.43 -13.84 -12.84
N LYS A 51 10.00 -13.24 -13.89
CA LYS A 51 11.29 -12.57 -13.81
C LYS A 51 11.06 -11.14 -13.35
N ILE A 52 11.66 -10.78 -12.21
CA ILE A 52 11.58 -9.42 -11.65
C ILE A 52 12.62 -8.45 -12.25
N SER A 53 13.62 -8.99 -12.97
CA SER A 53 14.62 -8.22 -13.71
C SER A 53 14.30 -8.27 -15.20
N LEU A 54 14.05 -7.09 -15.79
CA LEU A 54 13.78 -6.98 -17.22
C LEU A 54 14.96 -7.47 -18.07
N LEU A 55 16.20 -7.20 -17.63
CA LEU A 55 17.40 -7.63 -18.35
C LEU A 55 17.59 -9.15 -18.32
N ASP A 56 17.27 -9.79 -17.19
CA ASP A 56 17.34 -11.25 -17.09
C ASP A 56 16.25 -11.90 -17.95
N ALA A 57 15.04 -11.31 -17.97
CA ALA A 57 13.95 -11.76 -18.85
C ALA A 57 14.33 -11.63 -20.33
N GLN A 58 14.98 -10.52 -20.71
CA GLN A 58 15.43 -10.27 -22.07
C GLN A 58 16.47 -11.30 -22.53
N ARG A 59 17.50 -11.57 -21.73
CA ARG A 59 18.51 -12.59 -22.05
C ARG A 59 17.86 -13.97 -22.23
N ALA A 60 17.00 -14.37 -21.29
CA ALA A 60 16.30 -15.65 -21.36
C ALA A 60 15.41 -15.80 -22.60
N ALA A 61 14.75 -14.72 -23.03
CA ALA A 61 13.90 -14.71 -24.23
C ALA A 61 14.70 -14.88 -25.53
N ILE A 62 15.87 -14.24 -25.61
CA ILE A 62 16.81 -14.40 -26.74
C ILE A 62 17.30 -15.85 -26.78
N ASP A 63 17.82 -16.38 -25.67
CA ASP A 63 18.37 -17.73 -25.60
C ASP A 63 17.32 -18.79 -25.99
N GLN A 64 16.08 -18.61 -25.51
CA GLN A 64 14.97 -19.55 -25.75
C GLN A 64 14.22 -19.31 -27.06
N HIS A 65 14.53 -18.24 -27.80
CA HIS A 65 13.82 -17.83 -29.01
C HIS A 65 12.30 -17.68 -28.78
N LYS A 66 11.91 -17.03 -27.67
CA LYS A 66 10.51 -16.81 -27.28
C LYS A 66 10.23 -15.33 -27.05
N PRO A 67 9.01 -14.84 -27.33
CA PRO A 67 8.64 -13.47 -27.00
C PRO A 67 8.60 -13.23 -25.48
N ILE A 68 8.76 -11.98 -25.07
CA ILE A 68 8.60 -11.54 -23.67
C ILE A 68 7.18 -11.04 -23.48
N PHE A 69 6.49 -11.57 -22.47
CA PHE A 69 5.27 -10.98 -21.94
C PHE A 69 5.62 -10.12 -20.71
N ILE A 70 5.33 -8.83 -20.77
CA ILE A 70 5.61 -7.88 -19.68
C ILE A 70 4.29 -7.52 -19.00
N TRP A 71 4.17 -7.91 -17.73
CA TRP A 71 3.12 -7.39 -16.86
C TRP A 71 3.73 -6.33 -15.96
N ALA A 72 3.55 -5.07 -16.35
CA ALA A 72 3.99 -3.91 -15.59
C ALA A 72 2.80 -2.98 -15.36
N MET A 73 2.75 -2.33 -14.20
CA MET A 73 1.86 -1.20 -14.01
C MET A 73 2.50 0.03 -14.64
N ASP A 74 1.80 0.72 -15.53
CA ASP A 74 2.32 1.90 -16.26
C ASP A 74 2.40 3.17 -15.39
N GLY A 75 2.02 3.06 -14.11
CA GLY A 75 2.10 4.14 -13.14
C GLY A 75 0.93 5.11 -13.19
N HIS A 76 -0.18 4.80 -13.88
CA HIS A 76 -1.38 5.62 -13.79
C HIS A 76 -1.85 5.71 -12.31
N PRO A 77 -2.05 6.92 -11.76
CA PRO A 77 -2.39 7.09 -10.35
C PRO A 77 -3.77 6.53 -9.97
N LEU A 78 -4.61 6.23 -10.96
CA LEU A 78 -5.92 5.59 -10.80
C LEU A 78 -5.88 4.07 -11.09
N GLY A 79 -4.69 3.49 -11.22
CA GLY A 79 -4.48 2.08 -11.53
C GLY A 79 -4.42 1.78 -13.03
N CYS A 80 -3.98 0.56 -13.35
CA CYS A 80 -3.95 0.07 -14.73
C CYS A 80 -5.38 -0.26 -15.17
N THR A 81 -5.98 0.61 -15.98
CA THR A 81 -7.17 0.25 -16.77
C THR A 81 -6.76 -0.44 -18.06
#